data_AF-A0A117KTV5-F1
#
_entry.id   AF-A0A117KTV5-F1
#
_cell.length_a   1.000
_cell.length_b   1.000
_cell.length_c   1.000
_cell.angle_alpha   90.00
_cell.angle_beta   90.00
_cell.angle_gamma   90.00
#
_symmetry.space_group_name_H-M   'P 1'
#
loop_
_entity.id
_entity.type
_entity.pdbx_description
1 polymer ?
#
loop_
_entity_poly.entity_id
_entity_poly.type
_entity_poly.pdbx_seq_one_letter_code
_entity_poly.pdbx_strand_id
1 'polypeptide(L)'
;YAEKILEAGIDLIVLSTGAFADRDFLSRVMEVCRKKGKRVYIASGAIGGLDAIFSASELIEEVVLTTRKNWRQFGRKGVIFEGSASEAAQKFPKNLNVAATLSIASGKDVKVRLVADEVEENIHEILVRGEFGEMEIRVRNKPMRENPKTSYLAALSVTRILRNLKEGLVV
;
A
#
# COMPACT_ATOMS: atom_id res chain seq x y z
N TYR A 1 3.50 12.94 12.70
CA TYR A 1 2.49 12.94 13.79
C TYR A 1 2.24 11.57 14.41
N ALA A 2 2.57 10.45 13.74
CA ALA A 2 2.23 9.10 14.22
C ALA A 2 2.64 8.86 15.68
N GLU A 3 3.90 9.14 16.04
CA GLU A 3 4.41 8.98 17.41
C GLU A 3 3.58 9.75 18.43
N LYS A 4 3.32 11.05 18.21
CA LYS A 4 2.51 11.89 19.11
C LYS A 4 1.09 11.35 19.32
N ILE A 5 0.44 10.85 18.26
CA ILE A 5 -0.92 10.30 18.33
C ILE A 5 -0.93 9.04 19.20
N LEU A 6 0.03 8.13 18.97
CA LEU A 6 0.16 6.88 19.71
C LEU A 6 0.56 7.15 21.18
N GLU A 7 1.42 8.13 21.43
CA GLU A 7 1.81 8.54 22.78
C GLU A 7 0.65 9.08 23.61
N ALA A 8 -0.29 9.76 22.95
CA ALA A 8 -1.55 10.23 23.52
C ALA A 8 -2.58 9.09 23.76
N GLY A 9 -2.22 7.84 23.45
CA GLY A 9 -3.06 6.68 23.70
C GLY A 9 -4.14 6.46 22.65
N ILE A 10 -3.98 6.99 21.44
CA ILE A 10 -4.94 6.89 20.34
C ILE A 10 -4.38 5.95 19.26
N ASP A 11 -5.16 4.98 18.82
CA ASP A 11 -4.80 4.12 17.68
C ASP A 11 -4.84 4.93 16.37
N LEU A 12 -4.06 4.51 15.37
CA LEU A 12 -3.90 5.26 14.13
C LEU A 12 -4.18 4.39 12.89
N ILE A 13 -5.05 4.86 12.00
CA ILE A 13 -5.21 4.29 10.65
C ILE A 13 -4.35 5.08 9.67
N VAL A 14 -3.54 4.39 8.85
CA VAL A 14 -2.61 5.01 7.89
C VAL A 14 -2.95 4.60 6.45
N LEU A 15 -3.18 5.62 5.61
CA LEU A 15 -3.24 5.49 4.14
C LEU A 15 -1.93 5.91 3.45
N SER A 16 -1.22 6.87 4.04
CA SER A 16 0.04 7.41 3.52
C SER A 16 1.23 6.53 3.95
N THR A 17 1.17 5.25 3.62
CA THR A 17 2.16 4.23 4.03
C THR A 17 3.53 4.43 3.40
N GLY A 18 3.65 5.28 2.36
CA GLY A 18 4.95 5.71 1.82
C GLY A 18 5.88 6.31 2.88
N ALA A 19 5.33 6.88 3.97
CA ALA A 19 6.13 7.36 5.09
C ALA A 19 6.94 6.23 5.77
N PHE A 20 6.46 4.99 5.73
CA PHE A 20 7.13 3.82 6.32
C PHE A 20 8.20 3.19 5.41
N ALA A 21 8.48 3.80 4.26
CA ALA A 21 9.69 3.48 3.50
C ALA A 21 10.96 3.87 4.28
N ASP A 22 10.87 4.89 5.14
CA ASP A 22 11.89 5.18 6.16
C ASP A 22 11.82 4.12 7.26
N ARG A 23 12.81 3.23 7.28
CA ARG A 23 12.91 2.10 8.22
C ARG A 23 13.16 2.56 9.65
N ASP A 24 13.85 3.66 9.85
CA ASP A 24 14.09 4.21 11.19
C ASP A 24 12.79 4.79 11.75
N PHE A 25 12.04 5.52 10.92
CA PHE A 25 10.72 6.01 11.30
C PHE A 25 9.74 4.88 11.60
N LEU A 26 9.68 3.84 10.75
CA LEU A 26 8.85 2.67 11.00
C LEU A 26 9.23 1.99 12.32
N SER A 27 10.53 1.81 12.59
CA SER A 27 11.03 1.19 13.82
C SER A 27 10.62 1.97 15.06
N ARG A 28 10.75 3.31 15.05
CA ARG A 28 10.30 4.17 16.15
C ARG A 28 8.79 4.06 16.38
N VAL A 29 7.99 4.07 15.31
CA VAL A 29 6.53 3.93 15.40
C VAL A 29 6.13 2.57 16.01
N MET A 30 6.79 1.49 15.60
CA MET A 30 6.56 0.16 16.16
C MET A 30 6.96 0.08 17.64
N GLU A 31 8.04 0.74 18.04
CA GLU A 31 8.46 0.81 19.44
C GLU A 31 7.41 1.54 20.31
N VAL A 32 6.91 2.69 19.86
CA VAL A 32 5.85 3.42 20.56
C VAL A 32 4.58 2.56 20.67
N CYS A 33 4.20 1.83 19.61
CA CYS A 33 3.07 0.89 19.65
C CYS A 33 3.24 -0.15 20.75
N ARG A 34 4.41 -0.80 20.84
CA ARG A 34 4.71 -1.79 21.89
C ARG A 34 4.65 -1.18 23.28
N LYS A 35 5.27 -0.01 23.48
CA LYS A 35 5.33 0.66 24.78
C LYS A 35 3.97 1.14 25.28
N LYS A 36 3.09 1.59 24.38
CA LYS A 36 1.78 2.18 24.71
C LYS A 36 0.61 1.20 24.60
N GLY A 37 0.83 -0.02 24.10
CA GLY A 37 -0.24 -0.96 23.78
C GLY A 37 -1.20 -0.42 22.72
N LYS A 38 -0.68 0.36 21.76
CA LYS A 38 -1.46 1.00 20.70
C LYS A 38 -1.16 0.37 19.35
N ARG A 39 -2.08 0.55 18.42
CA ARG A 39 -2.05 -0.09 17.11
C ARG A 39 -1.99 0.94 15.99
N VAL A 40 -1.20 0.60 14.97
CA VAL A 40 -1.25 1.25 13.66
C VAL A 40 -1.91 0.28 12.70
N TYR A 41 -3.05 0.68 12.14
CA TYR A 41 -3.77 -0.08 11.12
C TYR A 41 -3.35 0.39 9.73
N ILE A 42 -2.81 -0.53 8.95
CA ILE A 42 -2.47 -0.28 7.55
C ILE A 42 -3.72 -0.50 6.69
N ALA A 43 -4.22 0.56 6.07
CA ALA A 43 -5.34 0.47 5.16
C ALA A 43 -4.90 -0.19 3.84
N SER A 44 -5.75 -1.07 3.28
CA SER A 44 -5.43 -1.74 2.01
C SER A 44 -5.36 -0.78 0.82
N GLY A 45 -5.92 0.42 0.97
CA GLY A 45 -5.79 1.47 -0.02
C GLY A 45 -6.46 1.07 -1.33
N ALA A 46 -5.73 1.21 -2.44
CA ALA A 46 -6.25 0.99 -3.78
C ALA A 46 -6.14 -0.47 -4.27
N ILE A 47 -5.80 -1.41 -3.38
CA ILE A 47 -5.53 -2.82 -3.70
C ILE A 47 -6.24 -3.78 -2.73
N GLY A 48 -6.19 -5.08 -3.05
CA GLY A 48 -6.65 -6.18 -2.21
C GLY A 48 -5.55 -7.24 -2.00
N GLY A 49 -5.87 -8.30 -1.25
CA GLY A 49 -5.00 -9.46 -1.02
C GLY A 49 -3.89 -9.30 0.01
N LEU A 50 -3.89 -8.20 0.77
CA LEU A 50 -2.89 -7.99 1.83
C LEU A 50 -3.00 -9.01 2.96
N ASP A 51 -4.19 -9.57 3.16
CA ASP A 51 -4.46 -10.70 4.05
C ASP A 51 -3.65 -11.94 3.66
N ALA A 52 -3.77 -12.38 2.40
CA ALA A 52 -3.04 -13.51 1.87
C ALA A 52 -1.53 -13.24 1.82
N ILE A 53 -1.12 -12.04 1.39
CA ILE A 53 0.30 -11.65 1.32
C ILE A 53 0.94 -11.68 2.70
N PHE A 54 0.28 -11.10 3.71
CA PHE A 54 0.83 -11.08 5.07
C PHE A 54 0.87 -12.49 5.67
N SER A 55 -0.15 -13.31 5.40
CA SER A 55 -0.21 -14.71 5.85
C SER A 55 0.93 -15.57 5.29
N ALA A 56 1.30 -15.35 4.02
CA ALA A 56 2.37 -16.08 3.34
C ALA A 56 3.75 -15.42 3.42
N SER A 57 3.90 -14.30 4.14
CA SER A 57 5.07 -13.42 4.07
C SER A 57 6.43 -14.11 4.27
N GLU A 58 6.51 -15.09 5.16
CA GLU A 58 7.74 -15.87 5.40
C GLU A 58 8.13 -16.78 4.23
N LEU A 59 7.15 -17.20 3.42
CA LEU A 59 7.30 -18.12 2.30
C LEU A 59 7.33 -17.42 0.93
N ILE A 60 7.21 -16.09 0.90
CA ILE A 60 7.26 -15.32 -0.34
C ILE A 60 8.69 -15.28 -0.89
N GLU A 61 8.83 -15.60 -2.18
CA GLU A 61 10.08 -15.48 -2.94
C GLU A 61 10.07 -14.22 -3.82
N GLU A 62 8.91 -13.89 -4.41
CA GLU A 62 8.77 -12.76 -5.33
C GLU A 62 7.44 -12.00 -5.11
N VAL A 63 7.53 -10.67 -5.15
CA VAL A 63 6.36 -9.77 -5.25
C VAL A 63 6.63 -8.75 -6.35
N VAL A 64 5.71 -8.65 -7.30
CA VAL A 64 5.76 -7.66 -8.39
C VAL A 64 4.48 -6.83 -8.38
N LEU A 65 4.64 -5.52 -8.35
CA LEU A 65 3.57 -4.54 -8.55
C LEU A 65 3.73 -3.89 -9.92
N THR A 66 2.75 -4.09 -10.81
CA THR A 66 2.58 -3.27 -12.01
C THR A 66 1.45 -2.27 -11.78
N THR A 67 1.73 -0.98 -11.95
CA THR A 67 0.73 0.08 -11.86
C THR A 67 0.60 0.77 -13.20
N ARG A 68 -0.63 0.86 -13.72
CA ARG A 68 -0.96 1.62 -14.93
C ARG A 68 -1.78 2.84 -14.56
N LYS A 69 -1.37 4.00 -15.05
CA LYS A 69 -2.05 5.28 -14.84
C LYS A 69 -2.18 6.03 -16.16
N ASN A 70 -3.09 7.00 -16.19
CA ASN A 70 -3.30 7.84 -17.36
C ASN A 70 -1.99 8.56 -17.74
N TRP A 71 -1.60 8.46 -19.01
CA TRP A 71 -0.36 9.03 -19.52
C TRP A 71 -0.27 10.55 -19.40
N ARG A 72 -1.41 11.27 -19.39
CA ARG A 72 -1.45 12.74 -19.30
C ARG A 72 -0.80 13.25 -18.01
N GLN A 73 -0.75 12.42 -16.96
CA GLN A 73 -0.07 12.72 -15.69
C GLN A 73 1.45 12.82 -15.84
N PHE A 74 2.02 12.18 -16.87
CA PHE A 74 3.45 12.05 -17.11
C PHE A 74 3.92 12.74 -18.40
N GLY A 75 2.98 13.21 -19.24
CA GLY A 75 3.28 13.84 -20.53
C GLY A 75 3.78 12.88 -21.62
N ARG A 76 3.86 11.58 -21.35
CA ARG A 76 4.29 10.54 -22.29
C ARG A 76 3.68 9.19 -21.94
N LYS A 77 3.59 8.29 -22.92
CA LYS A 77 3.20 6.87 -22.74
C LYS A 77 4.44 5.98 -22.53
N GLY A 78 4.23 4.78 -22.00
CA GLY A 78 5.25 3.75 -21.83
C GLY A 78 5.69 3.56 -20.38
N VAL A 79 6.78 2.80 -20.18
CA VAL A 79 7.34 2.54 -18.86
C VAL A 79 7.95 3.84 -18.32
N ILE A 80 7.40 4.32 -17.21
CA ILE A 80 7.88 5.51 -16.51
C ILE A 80 8.97 5.16 -15.51
N PHE A 81 8.84 3.99 -14.87
CA PHE A 81 9.79 3.51 -13.88
C PHE A 81 9.74 1.98 -13.80
N GLU A 82 10.92 1.39 -13.58
CA GLU A 82 11.10 -0.01 -13.23
C GLU A 82 12.26 -0.11 -12.24
N GLY A 83 12.06 -0.81 -11.14
CA GLY A 83 13.01 -0.89 -10.03
C GLY A 83 12.35 -1.42 -8.76
N SER A 84 12.97 -1.23 -7.61
CA SER A 84 12.40 -1.65 -6.32
C SER A 84 11.43 -0.62 -5.73
N ALA A 85 10.65 -1.02 -4.72
CA ALA A 85 9.77 -0.12 -4.00
C ALA A 85 10.55 0.94 -3.21
N SER A 86 11.72 0.59 -2.68
CA SER A 86 12.62 1.55 -2.01
C SER A 86 13.16 2.62 -2.97
N GLU A 87 13.61 2.24 -4.16
CA GLU A 87 14.04 3.18 -5.21
C GLU A 87 12.87 4.03 -5.71
N ALA A 88 11.71 3.41 -5.90
CA ALA A 88 10.51 4.11 -6.30
C ALA A 88 10.21 5.20 -5.26
N ALA A 89 10.24 4.88 -3.96
CA ALA A 89 9.86 5.81 -2.88
C ALA A 89 10.68 7.10 -2.90
N GLN A 90 11.95 7.03 -3.29
CA GLN A 90 12.82 8.17 -3.45
C GLN A 90 12.44 9.02 -4.68
N LYS A 91 12.10 8.39 -5.81
CA LYS A 91 11.76 9.08 -7.07
C LYS A 91 10.33 9.61 -7.13
N PHE A 92 9.38 8.93 -6.48
CA PHE A 92 7.95 9.26 -6.54
C PHE A 92 7.28 9.26 -5.15
N PRO A 93 7.77 10.09 -4.20
CA PRO A 93 7.36 10.04 -2.79
C PRO A 93 5.84 10.24 -2.58
N LYS A 94 5.15 10.91 -3.50
CA LYS A 94 3.70 11.17 -3.42
C LYS A 94 2.82 10.06 -4.02
N ASN A 95 3.38 9.04 -4.68
CA ASN A 95 2.62 8.11 -5.53
C ASN A 95 2.74 6.63 -5.15
N LEU A 96 3.38 6.29 -4.03
CA LEU A 96 3.86 4.92 -3.77
C LEU A 96 3.32 4.25 -2.51
N ASN A 97 2.19 4.73 -1.98
CA ASN A 97 1.54 4.07 -0.86
C ASN A 97 1.24 2.59 -1.17
N VAL A 98 0.84 2.24 -2.39
CA VAL A 98 0.59 0.83 -2.76
C VAL A 98 1.86 -0.01 -2.66
N ALA A 99 2.98 0.46 -3.22
CA ALA A 99 4.26 -0.24 -3.15
C ALA A 99 4.74 -0.39 -1.70
N ALA A 100 4.71 0.69 -0.92
CA ALA A 100 5.10 0.66 0.49
C ALA A 100 4.22 -0.29 1.31
N THR A 101 2.91 -0.30 1.07
CA THR A 101 1.96 -1.21 1.73
C THR A 101 2.28 -2.67 1.42
N LEU A 102 2.59 -2.99 0.16
CA LEU A 102 3.01 -4.34 -0.23
C LEU A 102 4.35 -4.73 0.39
N SER A 103 5.32 -3.81 0.46
CA SER A 103 6.60 -4.09 1.12
C SER A 103 6.45 -4.32 2.62
N ILE A 104 5.52 -3.63 3.28
CA ILE A 104 5.19 -3.87 4.69
C ILE A 104 4.55 -5.25 4.85
N ALA A 105 3.54 -5.58 4.03
CA ALA A 105 2.80 -6.83 4.17
C ALA A 105 3.63 -8.07 3.81
N SER A 106 4.48 -7.98 2.78
CA SER A 106 5.30 -9.12 2.35
C SER A 106 6.62 -9.25 3.09
N GLY A 107 7.08 -8.20 3.78
CA GLY A 107 8.44 -8.12 4.31
C GLY A 107 9.54 -8.02 3.25
N LYS A 108 9.20 -7.87 1.97
CA LYS A 108 10.15 -7.79 0.84
C LYS A 108 10.28 -6.37 0.30
N ASP A 109 11.36 -6.11 -0.44
CA ASP A 109 11.43 -4.91 -1.29
C ASP A 109 10.80 -5.23 -2.66
N VAL A 110 9.52 -4.87 -2.79
CA VAL A 110 8.67 -5.24 -3.93
C VAL A 110 9.25 -4.72 -5.24
N LYS A 111 9.23 -5.53 -6.31
CA LYS A 111 9.56 -5.07 -7.66
C LYS A 111 8.41 -4.20 -8.19
N VAL A 112 8.70 -2.99 -8.64
CA VAL A 112 7.70 -2.02 -9.09
C VAL A 112 7.91 -1.67 -10.55
N ARG A 113 6.83 -1.77 -11.33
CA ARG A 113 6.75 -1.26 -12.70
C ARG A 113 5.62 -0.23 -12.80
N LEU A 114 5.96 1.02 -13.12
CA LEU A 114 5.00 2.09 -13.34
C LEU A 114 4.88 2.37 -14.84
N VAL A 115 3.67 2.26 -15.37
CA VAL A 115 3.37 2.43 -16.79
C VAL A 115 2.37 3.58 -16.97
N ALA A 116 2.72 4.49 -17.86
CA ALA A 116 1.83 5.52 -18.37
C ALA A 116 1.12 4.98 -19.61
N ASP A 117 -0.21 4.87 -19.53
CA ASP A 117 -1.03 4.17 -20.51
C ASP A 117 -2.26 5.00 -20.91
N GLU A 118 -2.96 4.62 -21.99
CA GLU A 118 -4.24 5.21 -22.40
C GLU A 118 -5.39 4.62 -21.58
N VAL A 119 -5.39 4.92 -20.28
CA VAL A 119 -6.39 4.44 -19.31
C VAL A 119 -6.98 5.61 -18.53
N GLU A 120 -8.28 5.59 -18.30
CA GLU A 120 -8.97 6.59 -17.46
C GLU A 120 -8.95 6.21 -15.95
N GLU A 121 -8.61 4.95 -15.65
CA GLU A 121 -8.62 4.37 -14.32
C GLU A 121 -7.20 4.02 -13.86
N ASN A 122 -6.97 4.04 -12.53
CA ASN A 122 -5.73 3.52 -11.96
C ASN A 122 -5.83 2.00 -11.84
N ILE A 123 -4.94 1.27 -12.51
CA ILE A 123 -4.92 -0.20 -12.47
C ILE A 123 -3.70 -0.65 -11.68
N HIS A 124 -3.91 -1.55 -10.72
CA HIS A 124 -2.85 -2.22 -9.97
C HIS A 124 -2.92 -3.72 -10.23
N GLU A 125 -1.82 -4.28 -10.69
CA GLU A 125 -1.61 -5.70 -10.96
C GLU A 125 -0.52 -6.17 -10.00
N ILE A 126 -0.82 -7.18 -9.17
CA ILE A 126 0.09 -7.73 -8.17
C ILE A 126 0.28 -9.20 -8.48
N LEU A 127 1.53 -9.62 -8.59
CA LEU A 127 1.94 -11.01 -8.72
C LEU A 127 2.76 -11.38 -7.49
N VAL A 128 2.42 -12.49 -6.85
CA VAL A 128 3.12 -13.02 -5.67
C VAL A 128 3.42 -14.48 -5.89
N ARG A 129 4.67 -14.89 -5.65
CA ARG A 129 5.11 -16.28 -5.76
C ARG A 129 5.93 -16.69 -4.56
N GLY A 130 5.84 -17.96 -4.19
CA GLY A 130 6.66 -18.58 -3.17
C GLY A 130 6.26 -20.03 -2.93
N GLU A 131 6.77 -20.63 -1.85
CA GLU A 131 6.48 -22.04 -1.52
C GLU A 131 4.97 -22.31 -1.29
N PHE A 132 4.22 -21.28 -0.91
CA PHE A 132 2.77 -21.34 -0.74
C PHE A 132 1.98 -21.46 -2.06
N GLY A 133 2.63 -21.22 -3.20
CA GLY A 133 2.03 -21.17 -4.53
C GLY A 133 2.15 -19.80 -5.20
N GLU A 134 1.17 -19.49 -6.05
CA GLU A 134 1.12 -18.25 -6.83
C GLU A 134 -0.22 -17.54 -6.66
N MET A 135 -0.17 -16.22 -6.55
CA MET A 135 -1.35 -15.36 -6.46
C MET A 135 -1.23 -14.17 -7.41
N GLU A 136 -2.28 -13.97 -8.20
CA GLU A 136 -2.43 -12.81 -9.08
C GLU A 136 -3.65 -11.98 -8.68
N ILE A 137 -3.46 -10.67 -8.56
CA ILE A 137 -4.52 -9.72 -8.21
C ILE A 137 -4.52 -8.59 -9.22
N ARG A 138 -5.71 -8.24 -9.73
CA ARG A 138 -5.89 -7.10 -10.62
C ARG A 138 -7.03 -6.22 -10.12
N VAL A 139 -6.71 -4.98 -9.75
CA VAL A 139 -7.70 -4.00 -9.31
C VAL A 139 -7.74 -2.83 -10.27
N ARG A 140 -8.92 -2.60 -10.86
CA ARG A 140 -9.20 -1.48 -11.75
C ARG A 140 -10.03 -0.45 -10.99
N ASN A 141 -9.40 0.66 -10.60
CA ASN A 141 -10.00 1.63 -9.71
C ASN A 141 -10.60 2.82 -10.44
N LYS A 142 -11.84 3.16 -10.08
CA LYS A 142 -12.42 4.47 -10.42
C LYS A 142 -11.70 5.58 -9.64
N PRO A 143 -11.31 6.68 -10.31
CA PRO A 143 -10.79 7.85 -9.64
C PRO A 143 -11.87 8.54 -8.80
N MET A 144 -11.47 9.19 -7.69
CA MET A 144 -12.37 10.07 -6.95
C MET A 144 -12.69 11.33 -7.76
N ARG A 145 -13.93 11.80 -7.71
CA ARG A 145 -14.36 13.03 -8.41
C ARG A 145 -13.56 14.26 -7.97
N GLU A 146 -13.32 14.39 -6.66
CA GLU A 146 -12.60 15.54 -6.07
C GLU A 146 -11.09 15.46 -6.23
N ASN A 147 -10.53 14.25 -6.39
CA ASN A 147 -9.10 14.04 -6.60
C ASN A 147 -8.86 12.86 -7.55
N PRO A 148 -8.76 13.11 -8.87
CA PRO A 148 -8.59 12.05 -9.86
C PRO A 148 -7.31 11.21 -9.71
N LYS A 149 -6.33 11.67 -8.91
CA LYS A 149 -5.10 10.91 -8.62
C LYS A 149 -5.32 9.82 -7.58
N THR A 150 -6.41 9.89 -6.82
CA THR A 150 -6.74 8.94 -5.75
C THR A 150 -7.83 7.98 -6.21
N SER A 151 -7.57 6.68 -6.04
CA SER A 151 -8.55 5.62 -6.25
C SER A 151 -9.64 5.67 -5.18
N TYR A 152 -10.91 5.60 -5.57
CA TYR A 152 -12.02 5.67 -4.62
C TYR A 152 -11.99 4.53 -3.58
N LEU A 153 -11.50 3.34 -3.97
CA LEU A 153 -11.29 2.20 -3.07
C LEU A 153 -10.36 2.55 -1.89
N ALA A 154 -9.42 3.47 -2.06
CA ALA A 154 -8.53 3.88 -0.97
C ALA A 154 -9.33 4.51 0.19
N ALA A 155 -10.33 5.33 -0.10
CA ALA A 155 -11.22 5.87 0.93
C ALA A 155 -12.07 4.76 1.57
N LEU A 156 -12.62 3.85 0.75
CA LEU A 156 -13.45 2.75 1.24
C LEU A 156 -12.66 1.77 2.13
N SER A 157 -11.36 1.58 1.89
CA SER A 157 -10.50 0.70 2.70
C SER A 157 -10.43 1.13 4.17
N VAL A 158 -10.57 2.44 4.45
CA VAL A 158 -10.65 2.98 5.82
C VAL A 158 -11.98 2.62 6.46
N THR A 159 -13.08 2.69 5.70
CA THR A 159 -14.42 2.34 6.22
C THR A 159 -14.49 0.88 6.67
N ARG A 160 -13.77 -0.04 6.00
CA ARG A 160 -13.62 -1.44 6.44
C ARG A 160 -13.03 -1.53 7.83
N ILE A 161 -11.91 -0.83 8.07
CA ILE A 161 -11.23 -0.84 9.38
C ILE A 161 -12.16 -0.25 10.45
N LEU A 162 -12.81 0.88 10.17
CA LEU A 162 -13.73 1.50 11.13
C LEU A 162 -14.92 0.60 11.47
N ARG A 163 -15.45 -0.14 10.49
CA ARG A 163 -16.49 -1.16 10.73
C ARG A 163 -15.96 -2.28 11.60
N ASN A 164 -14.80 -2.85 11.30
CA ASN A 164 -14.21 -3.92 12.11
C ASN A 164 -13.90 -3.51 13.55
N LEU A 165 -13.57 -2.24 13.79
CA LEU A 165 -13.37 -1.71 15.14
C LEU A 165 -14.67 -1.57 15.94
N LYS A 166 -15.82 -1.47 15.25
CA LYS A 166 -17.13 -1.24 15.85
C LYS A 166 -17.95 -2.53 15.99
N GLU A 167 -17.88 -3.40 14.99
CA GLU A 167 -18.73 -4.58 14.86
C GLU A 167 -18.14 -5.79 15.59
N GLY A 168 -19.00 -6.73 16.02
CA GLY A 168 -18.56 -7.99 16.65
C GLY A 168 -18.03 -9.03 15.67
N LEU A 169 -18.27 -8.85 14.37
CA LEU A 169 -17.74 -9.67 13.28
C LEU A 169 -16.63 -8.90 12.56
N VAL A 170 -15.45 -9.50 12.44
CA VAL A 170 -14.26 -8.88 11.82
C VAL A 170 -13.97 -9.53 10.47
N VAL A 171 -13.82 -8.69 9.45
CA VAL A 171 -13.46 -9.09 8.07
C VAL A 171 -12.19 -8.40 7.60
#